data_AF-W6T6A8-F1
#
_entry.id   AF-W6T6A8-F1
#
_cell.length_a   1.000
_cell.length_b   1.000
_cell.length_c   1.000
_cell.angle_alpha   90.00
_cell.angle_beta   90.00
_cell.angle_gamma   90.00
#
_symmetry.space_group_name_H-M   'P 1'
#
loop_
_entity.id
_entity.type
_entity.pdbx_description
1 polymer ?
#
loop_
_entity_poly.entity_id
_entity_poly.type
_entity_poly.pdbx_seq_one_letter_code
_entity_poly.pdbx_strand_id
1 'polypeptide(L)' 'MVHGMFYAVLLLVFLVSLVAQWLFREYFEFSLCLYSVEILFIGVLSWYGFGSLVFLPLVGLWLAGTGIIFMMHRLA' A
#
# COMPACT_ATOMS: atom_id res chain seq x y z
N MET A 1 11.51 12.46 -15.48
CA MET A 1 11.24 11.07 -15.95
C MET A 1 11.29 10.04 -14.83
N VAL A 2 12.30 10.05 -13.95
CA VAL A 2 12.46 9.08 -12.84
C VAL A 2 11.27 9.06 -11.86
N HIS A 3 10.72 10.23 -11.50
CA HIS A 3 9.60 10.29 -10.56
C HIS A 3 8.30 9.65 -11.09
N GLY A 4 7.99 9.83 -12.38
CA GLY A 4 6.80 9.21 -12.99
C GLY A 4 6.89 7.69 -13.02
N MET A 5 8.07 7.14 -13.33
CA MET A 5 8.31 5.69 -13.31
C MET A 5 8.20 5.13 -11.89
N PHE A 6 8.74 5.84 -10.90
CA PHE A 6 8.62 5.47 -9.50
C PHE A 6 7.16 5.41 -9.03
N TYR A 7 6.36 6.44 -9.30
CA TYR A 7 4.94 6.44 -8.93
C TYR A 7 4.15 5.33 -9.65
N ALA A 8 4.50 5.03 -10.91
CA ALA A 8 3.89 3.92 -11.64
C ALA A 8 4.20 2.56 -11.01
N VAL A 9 5.46 2.32 -10.62
CA VAL A 9 5.86 1.09 -9.91
C VAL A 9 5.15 0.99 -8.56
N LEU A 10 5.08 2.09 -7.82
CA LEU A 10 4.44 2.13 -6.51
C LEU A 10 2.94 1.82 -6.60
N LEU A 11 2.27 2.34 -7.63
CA LEU A 11 0.87 2.02 -7.91
C LEU A 11 0.68 0.56 -8.35
N LEU A 12 1.61 0.00 -9.13
CA LEU A 12 1.56 -1.39 -9.56
C LEU A 12 1.72 -2.35 -8.36
N VAL A 13 2.70 -2.08 -7.49
CA VAL A 13 2.89 -2.83 -6.23
C VAL A 13 1.63 -2.78 -5.39
N PHE A 14 1.05 -1.60 -5.20
CA PHE A 14 -0.21 -1.44 -4.47
C PHE A 14 -1.34 -2.31 -5.05
N LEU A 15 -1.52 -2.33 -6.38
CA LEU A 15 -2.55 -3.16 -7.03
C LEU A 15 -2.32 -4.66 -6.82
N VAL A 16 -1.06 -5.12 -6.92
CA VAL A 16 -0.71 -6.53 -6.67
C VAL A 16 -0.99 -6.91 -5.21
N SER A 17 -0.65 -6.03 -4.27
CA SER A 17 -0.88 -6.26 -2.84
C SER A 17 -2.37 -6.31 -2.49
N LEU A 18 -3.22 -5.53 -3.15
CA LEU A 18 -4.68 -5.66 -3.02
C LEU A 18 -5.19 -7.03 -3.48
N VAL A 19 -4.67 -7.56 -4.58
CA VAL A 19 -5.05 -8.90 -5.07
C VAL A 19 -4.62 -9.97 -4.06
N ALA A 20 -3.41 -9.85 -3.50
CA ALA A 20 -2.95 -10.75 -2.46
C ALA A 20 -3.85 -10.68 -1.21
N GLN A 21 -4.21 -9.47 -0.75
CA GLN A 21 -5.10 -9.27 0.40
C GLN A 21 -6.50 -9.83 0.19
N TRP A 22 -7.02 -9.79 -1.03
CA TRP A 22 -8.32 -10.39 -1.37
C TRP A 22 -8.34 -11.91 -1.11
N LEU A 23 -7.22 -12.60 -1.37
CA LEU A 23 -7.08 -14.05 -1.13
C LEU A 23 -7.09 -14.37 0.37
N PHE A 24 -6.60 -13.46 1.21
CA PHE A 24 -6.51 -13.63 2.67
C PHE A 24 -7.55 -12.80 3.43
N ARG A 25 -8.65 -12.40 2.78
CA ARG A 25 -9.66 -11.47 3.34
C ARG A 25 -10.32 -11.90 4.66
N GLU A 26 -10.30 -13.20 4.96
CA GLU A 26 -10.78 -13.76 6.22
C GLU A 26 -9.87 -13.37 7.40
N TYR A 27 -8.58 -13.12 7.14
CA TYR A 27 -7.58 -12.72 8.12
C TYR A 27 -7.42 -11.19 8.16
N PHE A 28 -8.48 -10.49 8.58
CA PHE A 28 -8.53 -9.02 8.53
C PHE A 28 -7.39 -8.34 9.28
N GLU A 29 -7.18 -8.67 10.55
CA GLU A 29 -6.16 -8.03 11.39
C GLU A 29 -4.75 -8.28 10.85
N PHE A 30 -4.49 -9.49 10.37
CA PHE A 30 -3.22 -9.87 9.75
C PHE A 30 -3.00 -9.10 8.44
N SER A 31 -4.03 -9.00 7.59
CA SER A 31 -3.96 -8.30 6.31
C SER A 31 -3.70 -6.80 6.50
N LEU A 32 -4.35 -6.16 7.48
CA LEU A 32 -4.10 -4.76 7.83
C LEU A 32 -2.68 -4.53 8.34
N CYS A 33 -2.19 -5.43 9.20
CA CYS A 33 -0.83 -5.35 9.74
C CYS A 33 0.20 -5.49 8.62
N LEU A 34 0.07 -6.51 7.78
CA LEU A 34 0.97 -6.78 6.66
C LEU A 34 0.98 -5.61 5.67
N TYR A 35 -0.19 -5.07 5.33
CA TYR A 35 -0.30 -3.89 4.47
C TYR A 35 0.39 -2.65 5.06
N SER A 36 0.23 -2.43 6.36
CA SER A 36 0.86 -1.29 7.03
C SER A 36 2.38 -1.43 7.06
N VAL A 37 2.90 -2.63 7.28
CA VAL A 37 4.34 -2.94 7.21
C VAL A 37 4.87 -2.73 5.79
N GLU A 38 4.13 -3.16 4.76
CA GLU A 38 4.49 -2.96 3.37
C GLU A 38 4.62 -1.47 3.01
N ILE A 39 3.60 -0.66 3.34
CA ILE A 39 3.62 0.79 3.13
C ILE A 39 4.81 1.44 3.84
N LEU A 40 5.09 1.05 5.09
CA LEU A 40 6.24 1.55 5.84
C LEU A 40 7.56 1.18 5.16
N PHE A 41 7.69 -0.06 4.69
CA PHE A 41 8.88 -0.52 3.99
C PHE A 41 9.12 0.24 2.69
N ILE A 42 8.06 0.46 1.89
CA ILE A 42 8.12 1.31 0.69
C ILE A 42 8.52 2.74 1.07
N GLY A 43 7.98 3.27 2.18
CA GLY A 43 8.36 4.58 2.71
C GLY A 43 9.84 4.70 3.02
N VAL A 44 10.40 3.74 3.76
CA VAL A 44 11.83 3.70 4.09
C VAL A 44 12.68 3.64 2.83
N LEU A 45 12.36 2.75 1.89
CA LEU A 45 13.11 2.62 0.64
C LEU A 45 13.08 3.90 -0.20
N SER A 46 11.91 4.54 -0.27
CA SER A 46 11.68 5.69 -1.14
C SER A 46 12.23 6.99 -0.56
N TRP A 47 12.37 7.07 0.77
CA TRP A 47 12.91 8.22 1.47
C TRP A 47 14.32 8.59 0.99
N TYR A 48 15.15 7.59 0.67
CA TYR A 48 16.53 7.82 0.20
C TYR A 48 16.61 8.52 -1.16
N GLY A 49 15.61 8.35 -2.03
CA GLY A 49 15.60 8.97 -3.36
C GLY A 49 14.78 10.25 -3.47
N PHE A 50 13.71 10.36 -2.69
CA PHE A 50 12.67 11.38 -2.87
C PHE A 50 12.41 12.22 -1.60
N GLY A 51 12.98 11.82 -0.45
CA GLY A 51 12.81 12.49 0.83
C GLY A 51 11.35 12.57 1.26
N SER A 52 10.95 13.73 1.78
CA SER A 52 9.61 13.97 2.34
C SER A 52 8.47 13.96 1.31
N LEU A 53 8.77 14.07 0.01
CA LEU A 53 7.76 14.12 -1.04
C LEU A 53 6.96 12.82 -1.18
N VAL A 54 7.51 11.69 -0.72
CA VAL A 54 6.84 10.38 -0.76
C VAL A 54 5.79 10.20 0.33
N PHE A 55 5.84 11.03 1.38
CA PHE A 55 4.98 10.85 2.54
C PHE A 55 3.50 11.00 2.18
N LEU A 56 3.16 12.05 1.42
CA LEU A 56 1.79 12.34 1.01
C LEU A 56 1.16 11.21 0.15
N PRO A 57 1.81 10.71 -0.93
CA PRO A 57 1.26 9.60 -1.70
C PRO A 57 1.18 8.30 -0.89
N LEU A 58 2.13 8.03 0.01
CA LEU A 58 2.08 6.83 0.85
C LEU A 58 0.95 6.86 1.87
N VAL A 59 0.72 8.01 2.52
CA VAL A 59 -0.44 8.17 3.42
C VAL A 59 -1.74 8.02 2.64
N GLY A 60 -1.82 8.59 1.45
CA GLY A 60 -2.99 8.43 0.56
C GLY A 60 -3.26 6.97 0.22
N LEU A 61 -2.23 6.21 -0.17
CA LEU A 61 -2.36 4.79 -0.47
C LEU A 61 -2.66 3.97 0.77
N TRP A 62 -2.05 4.29 1.91
CA TRP A 62 -2.35 3.61 3.17
C TRP A 62 -3.83 3.75 3.55
N LEU A 63 -4.38 4.96 3.47
CA LEU A 63 -5.80 5.20 3.73
C LEU A 63 -6.70 4.49 2.70
N ALA A 64 -6.34 4.54 1.42
CA ALA A 64 -7.10 3.87 0.37
C ALA A 64 -7.10 2.34 0.57
N GLY A 65 -5.93 1.74 0.81
CA GLY A 65 -5.77 0.30 1.00
C GLY A 65 -6.44 -0.19 2.28
N THR A 66 -6.32 0.52 3.39
CA THR A 66 -7.05 0.17 4.63
C THR A 66 -8.57 0.22 4.43
N GLY A 67 -9.08 1.24 3.74
CA GLY A 67 -10.49 1.32 3.35
C GLY A 67 -10.93 0.16 2.45
N ILE A 68 -10.10 -0.23 1.48
CA ILE A 68 -10.38 -1.37 0.60
C ILE A 68 -10.37 -2.68 1.39
N ILE A 69 -9.34 -2.96 2.20
CA ILE A 69 -9.26 -4.17 3.04
C ILE A 69 -10.48 -4.28 3.96
N PHE A 70 -10.90 -3.17 4.56
CA PHE A 70 -12.10 -3.12 5.38
C PHE A 70 -13.37 -3.49 4.59
N MET A 71 -13.53 -2.94 3.39
CA MET A 71 -14.65 -3.30 2.52
C MET A 71 -14.60 -4.76 2.07
N MET A 72 -13.41 -5.28 1.74
CA MET A 72 -13.21 -6.69 1.36
C MET A 72 -13.64 -7.63 2.49
N HIS A 73 -13.25 -7.32 3.73
CA HIS A 73 -13.64 -8.12 4.89
C HIS A 73 -15.14 -8.05 5.17
N ARG A 74 -15.77 -6.87 5.02
CA ARG A 74 -17.21 -6.71 5.22
C ARG A 74 -18.06 -7.44 4.18
N LEU A 75 -17.52 -7.65 2.97
CA LEU A 75 -18.19 -8.32 1.86
C LEU A 75 -17.89 -9.83 1.78
N ALA A 76 -17.01 -10.35 2.65
CA ALA A 76 -16.69 -11.77 2.77
C ALA A 76 -17.77 -12.53 3.55
#